data_AF-A0A8H8RD69-F1
#
_entry.id   AF-A0A8H8RD69-F1
#
_cell.length_a   1.000
_cell.length_b   1.000
_cell.length_c   1.000
_cell.angle_alpha   90.00
_cell.angle_beta   90.00
_cell.angle_gamma   90.00
#
_symmetry.space_group_name_H-M   'P 1'
#
loop_
_entity.id
_entity.type
_entity.pdbx_description
1 polymer ?
#
loop_
_entity_poly.entity_id
_entity_poly.type
_entity_poly.pdbx_seq_one_letter_code
_entity_poly.pdbx_strand_id
1 'polypeptide(L)'
;MASAAPPLNYEASAGTTNLQSTRSLPEEVAQCLHNARFLHLATCTALSPHVSLMNYTYLPAGTSPYTPSPCIIMTTNPASKKSQNLVSNPRVSLLVHDWVSHRPPTSTRSGNGHRGSVSPERNGGGRSSLAELLVGLNTSELSSISVTIYGEARLVEAGTEEEGFYRRRHLENNTLGMGVLRGRDRR
;
A
#
# COMPACT_ATOMS: atom_id res chain seq x y z
N MET A 1 29.91 -26.97 13.01
CA MET A 1 28.70 -27.07 13.87
C MET A 1 27.49 -27.05 12.96
N ALA A 2 26.77 -28.16 12.84
CA ALA A 2 25.59 -28.23 11.99
C ALA A 2 24.47 -27.37 12.60
N SER A 3 24.06 -26.32 11.88
CA SER A 3 22.89 -25.52 12.22
C SER A 3 21.66 -26.44 12.14
N ALA A 4 21.08 -26.77 13.29
CA ALA A 4 19.84 -27.53 13.34
C ALA A 4 18.73 -26.67 12.73
N ALA A 5 18.19 -27.09 11.58
CA ALA A 5 17.06 -26.41 10.98
C ALA A 5 15.90 -26.37 11.98
N PRO A 6 15.19 -25.23 12.11
CA PRO A 6 14.05 -25.14 13.01
C PRO A 6 12.99 -26.20 12.65
N PRO A 7 12.35 -26.84 13.64
CA PRO A 7 11.33 -27.85 13.39
C PRO A 7 10.16 -27.25 12.62
N LEU A 8 9.70 -27.94 11.58
CA LEU A 8 8.51 -27.57 10.79
C LEU A 8 7.22 -27.94 11.55
N ASN A 9 7.00 -27.33 12.72
CA ASN A 9 5.80 -27.52 13.50
C ASN A 9 4.80 -26.37 13.29
N TYR A 10 3.51 -26.65 13.53
CA TYR A 10 2.44 -25.67 13.34
C TYR A 10 2.38 -24.65 14.48
N GLU A 11 3.09 -24.86 15.60
CA GLU A 11 2.98 -24.09 16.85
C GLU A 11 3.25 -22.59 16.66
N ALA A 12 4.19 -22.23 15.79
CA ALA A 12 4.47 -20.83 15.45
C ALA A 12 3.31 -20.14 14.71
N SER A 13 2.43 -20.91 14.07
CA SER A 13 1.25 -20.43 13.32
C SER A 13 -0.09 -20.75 13.99
N ALA A 14 -0.09 -21.61 15.03
CA ALA A 14 -1.29 -22.18 15.63
C ALA A 14 -1.97 -21.30 16.68
N GLY A 15 -1.26 -20.32 17.21
CA GLY A 15 -1.70 -19.61 18.42
C GLY A 15 -1.24 -18.17 18.50
N THR A 16 -1.67 -17.51 19.58
CA THR A 16 -1.25 -16.17 20.01
C THR A 16 0.13 -16.19 20.68
N THR A 17 1.01 -17.08 20.23
CA THR A 17 2.32 -17.33 20.87
C THR A 17 3.26 -16.18 20.50
N ASN A 18 3.88 -15.54 21.49
CA ASN A 18 4.78 -14.39 21.32
C ASN A 18 4.12 -13.13 20.71
N LEU A 19 2.81 -12.92 20.87
CA LEU A 19 2.20 -11.64 20.50
C LEU A 19 2.83 -10.50 21.32
N GLN A 20 3.42 -9.54 20.61
CA GLN A 20 3.89 -8.30 21.20
C GLN A 20 2.80 -7.24 21.04
N SER A 21 2.33 -6.69 22.16
CA SER A 21 1.44 -5.54 22.14
C SER A 21 2.28 -4.27 22.01
N THR A 22 2.16 -3.59 20.88
CA THR A 22 2.84 -2.33 20.61
C THR A 22 1.81 -1.21 20.50
N ARG A 23 2.21 0.02 20.88
CA ARG A 23 1.34 1.21 20.76
C ARG A 23 1.35 1.80 19.34
N SER A 24 2.28 1.36 18.51
CA SER A 24 2.45 1.80 17.13
C SER A 24 2.83 0.61 16.25
N LEU A 25 2.56 0.72 14.96
CA LEU A 25 3.06 -0.23 13.98
C LEU A 25 4.60 -0.22 14.00
N PRO A 26 5.26 -1.39 13.89
CA PRO A 26 6.71 -1.46 13.67
C PRO A 26 7.12 -0.63 12.45
N GLU A 27 8.30 -0.04 12.49
CA GLU A 27 8.79 0.88 11.46
C GLU A 27 8.87 0.20 10.08
N GLU A 28 9.28 -1.06 10.06
CA GLU A 28 9.37 -1.90 8.87
C GLU A 28 8.00 -2.09 8.21
N VAL A 29 6.95 -2.28 9.01
CA VAL A 29 5.58 -2.45 8.53
C VAL A 29 5.06 -1.13 7.99
N ALA A 30 5.28 -0.02 8.70
CA ALA A 30 4.88 1.30 8.25
C ALA A 30 5.59 1.69 6.95
N GLN A 31 6.89 1.39 6.83
CA GLN A 31 7.68 1.64 5.63
C GLN A 31 7.21 0.79 4.44
N CYS A 32 6.90 -0.49 4.66
CA CYS A 32 6.28 -1.34 3.65
C CYS A 32 4.94 -0.76 3.17
N LEU A 33 4.08 -0.31 4.10
CA LEU A 33 2.81 0.34 3.78
C LEU A 33 2.97 1.68 3.05
N HIS A 34 4.06 2.41 3.27
CA HIS A 34 4.33 3.67 2.56
C HIS A 34 4.82 3.43 1.12
N ASN A 35 5.61 2.39 0.91
CA ASN A 35 6.29 2.14 -0.37
C ASN A 35 5.47 1.28 -1.32
N ALA A 36 4.72 0.31 -0.78
CA ALA A 36 3.91 -0.58 -1.60
C ALA A 36 2.77 0.17 -2.28
N ARG A 37 2.55 -0.14 -3.55
CA ARG A 37 1.49 0.48 -4.35
C ARG A 37 0.15 -0.21 -4.20
N PHE A 38 0.18 -1.52 -3.97
CA PHE A 38 -1.00 -2.36 -3.87
C PHE A 38 -0.89 -3.26 -2.64
N LEU A 39 -2.04 -3.68 -2.14
CA LEU A 39 -2.14 -4.74 -1.16
C LEU A 39 -3.17 -5.76 -1.62
N HIS A 40 -3.11 -6.96 -1.05
CA HIS A 40 -4.13 -7.99 -1.25
C HIS A 40 -5.12 -7.94 -0.09
N LEU A 41 -6.40 -7.74 -0.41
CA LEU A 41 -7.51 -7.81 0.53
C LEU A 41 -8.13 -9.21 0.44
N ALA A 42 -8.03 -9.98 1.51
CA ALA A 42 -8.72 -11.25 1.67
C ALA A 42 -10.01 -11.05 2.48
N THR A 43 -11.10 -11.57 1.93
CA THR A 43 -12.45 -11.58 2.51
C THR A 43 -12.98 -13.01 2.50
N CYS A 44 -13.91 -13.34 3.40
CA CYS A 44 -14.53 -14.66 3.42
C CYS A 44 -16.00 -14.56 3.83
N THR A 45 -16.89 -15.12 3.00
CA THR A 45 -18.32 -15.23 3.28
C THR A 45 -18.76 -16.66 2.98
N ALA A 46 -19.56 -17.26 3.86
CA ALA A 46 -20.05 -18.64 3.71
C ALA A 46 -18.94 -19.67 3.41
N LEU A 47 -17.80 -19.54 4.10
CA LEU A 47 -16.59 -20.36 3.90
C LEU A 47 -15.99 -20.31 2.49
N SER A 48 -16.40 -19.33 1.67
CA SER A 48 -15.80 -19.06 0.36
C SER A 48 -14.78 -17.92 0.50
N PRO A 49 -13.46 -18.20 0.45
CA PRO A 49 -12.45 -17.16 0.46
C PRO A 49 -12.46 -16.38 -0.87
N HIS A 50 -12.08 -15.10 -0.80
CA HIS A 50 -11.96 -14.23 -1.95
C HIS A 50 -10.85 -13.21 -1.72
N VAL A 51 -9.89 -13.14 -2.65
CA VAL A 51 -8.76 -12.21 -2.60
C VAL A 51 -8.87 -11.19 -3.72
N SER A 52 -8.62 -9.93 -3.43
CA SER A 52 -8.61 -8.83 -4.40
C SER A 52 -7.35 -8.00 -4.27
N LEU A 53 -6.73 -7.66 -5.40
CA LEU A 53 -5.68 -6.64 -5.44
C LEU A 53 -6.32 -5.24 -5.32
N MET A 54 -5.87 -4.44 -4.36
CA MET A 54 -6.46 -3.15 -4.03
C MET A 54 -5.43 -2.04 -4.11
N ASN A 55 -5.82 -0.92 -4.73
CA ASN A 55 -5.19 0.36 -4.43
C ASN A 55 -5.55 0.73 -2.99
N TYR A 56 -4.59 1.26 -2.25
CA TYR A 56 -4.83 1.73 -0.90
C TYR A 56 -4.14 3.08 -0.65
N THR A 57 -4.51 3.70 0.46
CA THR A 57 -3.81 4.83 1.04
C THR A 57 -3.64 4.57 2.52
N TYR A 58 -2.41 4.50 2.97
CA TYR A 58 -2.08 4.44 4.39
C TYR A 58 -2.06 5.86 4.97
N LEU A 59 -2.80 6.06 6.06
CA LEU A 59 -2.74 7.27 6.87
C LEU A 59 -2.10 6.93 8.22
N PRO A 60 -0.97 7.56 8.58
CA PRO A 60 -0.38 7.45 9.91
C PRO A 60 -1.33 7.95 11.00
N ALA A 61 -1.10 7.50 12.23
CA ALA A 61 -1.80 7.96 13.42
C ALA A 61 -1.84 9.51 13.51
N GLY A 62 -2.98 10.07 13.90
CA GLY A 62 -3.18 11.52 14.01
C GLY A 62 -3.34 12.28 12.68
N THR A 63 -3.22 11.64 11.52
CA THR A 63 -3.42 12.29 10.21
C THR A 63 -4.89 12.43 9.84
N SER A 64 -5.73 11.50 10.31
CA SER A 64 -7.17 11.54 10.09
C SER A 64 -7.87 12.29 11.23
N PRO A 65 -8.80 13.21 10.93
CA PRO A 65 -9.61 13.85 11.98
C PRO A 65 -10.68 12.90 12.55
N TYR A 66 -10.94 11.75 11.93
CA TYR A 66 -11.99 10.81 12.33
C TYR A 66 -11.48 9.63 13.16
N THR A 67 -10.17 9.35 13.12
CA THR A 67 -9.56 8.30 13.95
C THR A 67 -8.15 8.69 14.40
N PRO A 68 -7.83 8.51 15.69
CA PRO A 68 -6.47 8.74 16.19
C PRO A 68 -5.50 7.63 15.79
N SER A 69 -6.02 6.45 15.41
CA SER A 69 -5.23 5.27 15.04
C SER A 69 -4.78 5.32 13.58
N PRO A 70 -3.66 4.66 13.21
CA PRO A 70 -3.29 4.52 11.82
C PRO A 70 -4.39 3.77 11.06
N CYS A 71 -4.69 4.20 9.83
CA CYS A 71 -5.76 3.58 9.04
C CYS A 71 -5.36 3.35 7.58
N ILE A 72 -5.94 2.31 6.99
CA ILE A 72 -5.77 1.94 5.59
C ILE A 72 -7.08 2.21 4.89
N ILE A 73 -7.05 3.09 3.89
CA ILE A 73 -8.21 3.49 3.10
C ILE A 73 -8.16 2.77 1.77
N MET A 74 -9.29 2.20 1.37
CA MET A 74 -9.49 1.59 0.06
C MET A 74 -10.81 2.12 -0.52
N THR A 75 -10.89 2.19 -1.84
CA THR A 75 -12.15 2.45 -2.54
C THR A 75 -12.59 1.20 -3.30
N THR A 76 -13.90 0.96 -3.32
CA THR A 76 -14.49 -0.22 -3.97
C THR A 76 -15.83 0.13 -4.59
N ASN A 77 -16.20 -0.56 -5.67
CA ASN A 77 -17.53 -0.47 -6.24
C ASN A 77 -18.53 -1.16 -5.29
N PRO A 78 -19.63 -0.50 -4.87
CA PRO A 78 -20.66 -1.11 -4.02
C PRO A 78 -21.22 -2.44 -4.56
N ALA A 79 -21.28 -2.61 -5.89
CA ALA A 79 -21.77 -3.84 -6.53
C ALA A 79 -20.75 -4.99 -6.55
N SER A 80 -19.52 -4.78 -6.08
CA SER A 80 -18.49 -5.81 -6.16
C SER A 80 -18.63 -6.89 -5.08
N LYS A 81 -18.14 -8.10 -5.37
CA LYS A 81 -18.14 -9.24 -4.43
C LYS A 81 -17.47 -8.89 -3.09
N LYS A 82 -16.36 -8.14 -3.11
CA LYS A 82 -15.68 -7.67 -1.89
C LYS A 82 -16.57 -6.76 -1.04
N SER A 83 -17.34 -5.86 -1.64
CA SER A 83 -18.24 -4.98 -0.89
C SER A 83 -19.36 -5.77 -0.22
N GLN A 84 -19.95 -6.72 -0.94
CA GLN A 84 -20.96 -7.63 -0.39
C GLN A 84 -20.38 -8.50 0.75
N ASN A 85 -19.17 -9.04 0.55
CA ASN A 85 -18.49 -9.80 1.59
C ASN A 85 -18.27 -8.96 2.85
N LEU A 86 -17.76 -7.73 2.71
CA LEU A 86 -17.51 -6.81 3.82
C LEU A 86 -18.77 -6.45 4.61
N VAL A 87 -19.91 -6.28 3.94
CA VAL A 87 -21.20 -6.06 4.61
C VAL A 87 -21.60 -7.30 5.43
N SER A 88 -21.40 -8.50 4.88
CA SER A 88 -21.77 -9.75 5.57
C SER A 88 -20.81 -10.17 6.69
N ASN A 89 -19.51 -9.88 6.52
CA ASN A 89 -18.44 -10.26 7.41
C ASN A 89 -17.33 -9.21 7.33
N PRO A 90 -17.18 -8.36 8.37
CA PRO A 90 -16.16 -7.31 8.37
C PRO A 90 -14.75 -7.84 8.60
N ARG A 91 -14.57 -9.12 8.97
CA ARG A 91 -13.24 -9.69 9.24
C ARG A 91 -12.46 -9.89 7.95
N VAL A 92 -11.28 -9.30 7.91
CA VAL A 92 -10.41 -9.29 6.73
C VAL A 92 -8.97 -9.60 7.10
N SER A 93 -8.22 -10.05 6.10
CA SER A 93 -6.76 -10.15 6.15
C SER A 93 -6.18 -9.35 5.00
N LEU A 94 -5.18 -8.52 5.29
CA LEU A 94 -4.44 -7.75 4.31
C LEU A 94 -3.04 -8.34 4.19
N LEU A 95 -2.59 -8.56 2.96
CA LEU A 95 -1.21 -8.92 2.67
C LEU A 95 -0.57 -7.79 1.87
N VAL A 96 0.46 -7.16 2.44
CA VAL A 96 1.26 -6.14 1.79
C VAL A 96 2.70 -6.63 1.66
N HIS A 97 3.36 -6.22 0.58
CA HIS A 97 4.73 -6.60 0.32
C HIS A 97 5.40 -5.58 -0.61
N ASP A 98 6.73 -5.55 -0.59
CA ASP A 98 7.57 -4.52 -1.21
C ASP A 98 8.17 -4.90 -2.59
N TRP A 99 8.23 -6.20 -2.92
CA TRP A 99 8.90 -6.78 -4.10
C TRP A 99 8.32 -6.50 -5.49
N VAL A 100 7.15 -5.84 -5.65
CA VAL A 100 6.49 -5.75 -6.99
C VAL A 100 6.07 -4.33 -7.40
N SER A 101 6.20 -3.34 -6.53
CA SER A 101 5.82 -1.97 -6.90
C SER A 101 6.44 -0.92 -5.99
N HIS A 102 7.68 -0.54 -6.29
CA HIS A 102 8.18 0.73 -5.77
C HIS A 102 7.42 1.84 -6.50
N ARG A 103 6.75 2.71 -5.73
CA ARG A 103 6.45 4.05 -6.25
C ARG A 103 7.81 4.61 -6.71
N PRO A 104 7.94 5.13 -7.96
CA PRO A 104 9.17 5.79 -8.34
C PRO A 104 9.49 6.79 -7.22
N PRO A 105 10.71 6.78 -6.65
CA PRO A 105 11.05 7.70 -5.59
C PRO A 105 10.69 9.08 -6.12
N THR A 106 9.72 9.72 -5.50
CA THR A 106 9.29 11.05 -5.88
C THR A 106 10.53 11.89 -5.76
N SER A 107 11.12 12.25 -6.91
CA SER A 107 12.24 13.19 -6.98
C SER A 107 11.84 14.35 -6.11
N THR A 108 12.51 14.49 -4.97
CA THR A 108 12.37 15.62 -4.08
C THR A 108 12.57 16.85 -4.93
N ARG A 109 11.48 17.54 -5.26
CA ARG A 109 11.50 18.94 -5.71
C ARG A 109 11.95 19.76 -4.51
N SER A 110 13.25 19.68 -4.21
CA SER A 110 13.95 20.72 -3.49
C SER A 110 13.89 21.97 -4.38
N GLY A 111 13.55 23.10 -3.76
CA GLY A 111 13.16 24.33 -4.44
C GLY A 111 14.24 24.90 -5.36
N ASN A 112 13.80 25.64 -6.38
CA ASN A 112 13.93 27.10 -6.40
C ASN A 112 13.27 27.59 -7.70
N GLY A 113 12.15 28.30 -7.59
CA GLY A 113 11.56 28.97 -8.74
C GLY A 113 12.40 30.19 -9.08
N HIS A 114 13.26 30.10 -10.10
CA HIS A 114 13.79 31.26 -10.82
C HIS A 114 13.70 31.00 -12.32
N ARG A 115 13.06 31.96 -12.99
CA ARG A 115 12.90 32.08 -14.44
C ARG A 115 14.28 32.25 -15.09
N GLY A 116 14.53 31.59 -16.20
CA GLY A 116 15.73 31.86 -17.00
C GLY A 116 15.96 30.82 -18.09
N SER A 117 15.53 31.15 -19.30
CA SER A 117 16.07 30.56 -20.53
C SER A 117 17.56 30.87 -20.61
N VAL A 118 18.41 29.85 -20.46
CA VAL A 118 19.77 29.77 -21.04
C VAL A 118 20.21 28.31 -20.93
N SER A 119 20.59 27.71 -22.06
CA SER A 119 21.36 26.47 -22.03
C SER A 119 22.75 26.74 -21.44
N PRO A 120 23.31 25.79 -20.68
CA PRO A 120 24.74 25.53 -20.83
C PRO A 120 25.05 24.03 -20.90
N GLU A 121 26.02 23.71 -21.76
CA GLU A 121 26.77 22.46 -21.73
C GLU A 121 27.52 22.31 -20.39
N ARG A 122 27.33 21.19 -19.68
CA ARG A 122 28.39 20.37 -19.02
C ARG A 122 27.80 19.28 -18.12
N ASN A 123 28.44 18.11 -18.18
CA ASN A 123 28.31 16.94 -17.29
C ASN A 123 27.06 16.07 -17.46
N GLY A 124 26.97 15.41 -18.62
CA GLY A 124 26.18 14.20 -18.80
C GLY A 124 26.71 13.05 -17.96
N GLY A 125 26.25 12.98 -16.70
CA GLY A 125 26.26 11.77 -15.89
C GLY A 125 24.93 11.03 -16.04
N GLY A 126 24.50 10.75 -17.28
CA GLY A 126 23.39 9.84 -17.52
C GLY A 126 23.79 8.49 -16.93
N ARG A 127 23.07 8.00 -15.93
CA ARG A 127 23.31 6.68 -15.35
C ARG A 127 23.34 5.67 -16.50
N SER A 128 24.41 4.89 -16.60
CA SER A 128 24.50 3.87 -17.65
C SER A 128 23.39 2.85 -17.46
N SER A 129 22.91 2.25 -18.56
CA SER A 129 21.89 1.18 -18.52
C SER A 129 22.30 0.01 -17.62
N LEU A 130 23.61 -0.24 -17.50
CA LEU A 130 24.20 -1.20 -16.57
C LEU A 130 24.13 -0.75 -15.11
N ALA A 131 24.34 0.55 -14.83
CA ALA A 131 24.15 1.09 -13.48
C ALA A 131 22.67 1.06 -13.08
N GLU A 132 21.74 1.31 -14.00
CA GLU A 132 20.31 1.15 -13.76
C GLU A 132 19.92 -0.31 -13.53
N LEU A 133 20.49 -1.24 -14.31
CA LEU A 133 20.27 -2.67 -14.12
C LEU A 133 20.82 -3.16 -12.77
N LEU A 134 22.04 -2.76 -12.39
CA LEU A 134 22.65 -3.13 -11.12
C LEU A 134 21.91 -2.53 -9.93
N VAL A 135 21.40 -1.29 -10.06
CA VAL A 135 20.47 -0.73 -9.07
C VAL A 135 19.20 -1.56 -9.00
N GLY A 136 18.62 -1.93 -10.15
CA GLY A 136 17.43 -2.79 -10.25
C GLY A 136 17.62 -4.15 -9.55
N LEU A 137 18.74 -4.82 -9.83
CA LEU A 137 19.10 -6.12 -9.24
C LEU A 137 19.35 -6.02 -7.73
N ASN A 138 20.06 -4.98 -7.28
CA ASN A 138 20.27 -4.76 -5.85
C ASN A 138 18.96 -4.41 -5.13
N THR A 139 18.04 -3.68 -5.76
CA THR A 139 16.72 -3.40 -5.17
C THR A 139 15.81 -4.63 -5.11
N SER A 140 15.90 -5.57 -6.06
CA SER A 140 15.10 -6.81 -6.01
C SER A 140 15.56 -7.77 -4.91
N GLU A 141 16.84 -7.74 -4.54
CA GLU A 141 17.40 -8.60 -3.49
C GLU A 141 17.29 -7.99 -2.08
N LEU A 142 17.18 -6.67 -1.95
CA LEU A 142 17.17 -5.98 -0.65
C LEU A 142 15.78 -5.79 0.00
N SER A 143 14.68 -6.08 -0.71
CA SER A 143 13.33 -5.80 -0.24
C SER A 143 12.51 -7.10 -0.11
N SER A 144 12.55 -7.72 1.07
CA SER A 144 11.86 -8.99 1.36
C SER A 144 10.89 -8.91 2.55
N ILE A 145 10.27 -7.75 2.76
CA ILE A 145 9.27 -7.60 3.83
C ILE A 145 7.88 -7.84 3.27
N SER A 146 7.28 -8.94 3.72
CA SER A 146 5.84 -9.18 3.57
C SER A 146 5.17 -9.19 4.93
N VAL A 147 4.04 -8.48 5.03
CA VAL A 147 3.30 -8.33 6.27
C VAL A 147 1.85 -8.73 6.04
N THR A 148 1.36 -9.61 6.91
CA THR A 148 -0.06 -9.96 6.99
C THR A 148 -0.68 -9.23 8.18
N ILE A 149 -1.70 -8.42 7.91
CA ILE A 149 -2.45 -7.65 8.91
C ILE A 149 -3.87 -8.21 8.99
N TYR A 150 -4.29 -8.68 10.16
CA TYR A 150 -5.65 -9.14 10.41
C TYR A 150 -6.45 -8.06 11.14
N GLY A 151 -7.72 -7.92 10.80
CA GLY A 151 -8.57 -6.93 11.46
C GLY A 151 -9.99 -6.90 10.93
N GLU A 152 -10.68 -5.83 11.28
CA GLU A 152 -12.04 -5.55 10.82
C GLU A 152 -12.05 -4.34 9.90
N ALA A 153 -12.78 -4.44 8.80
CA ALA A 153 -12.99 -3.35 7.86
C ALA A 153 -14.41 -2.80 8.01
N ARG A 154 -14.52 -1.46 8.04
CA ARG A 154 -15.79 -0.73 8.07
C ARG A 154 -16.01 0.00 6.74
N LEU A 155 -17.24 -0.04 6.25
CA LEU A 155 -17.70 0.84 5.18
C LEU A 155 -18.07 2.19 5.77
N VAL A 156 -17.50 3.25 5.21
CA VAL A 156 -17.85 4.63 5.56
C VAL A 156 -19.20 4.97 4.93
N GLU A 157 -20.06 5.64 5.67
CA GLU A 157 -21.41 5.99 5.24
C GLU A 157 -21.37 7.01 4.09
N ALA A 158 -22.18 6.75 3.06
CA ALA A 158 -22.22 7.58 1.88
C ALA A 158 -22.82 8.97 2.17
N GLY A 159 -22.24 10.01 1.57
CA GLY A 159 -22.68 11.40 1.72
C GLY A 159 -22.15 12.09 2.99
N THR A 160 -21.33 11.42 3.80
CA THR A 160 -20.71 12.02 4.99
C THR A 160 -19.45 12.81 4.64
N GLU A 161 -19.08 13.76 5.51
CA GLU A 161 -17.79 14.45 5.39
C GLU A 161 -16.60 13.48 5.53
N GLU A 162 -16.76 12.43 6.35
CA GLU A 162 -15.78 11.36 6.51
C GLU A 162 -15.48 10.68 5.16
N GLU A 163 -16.53 10.29 4.42
CA GLU A 163 -16.39 9.72 3.09
C GLU A 163 -15.64 10.67 2.16
N GLY A 164 -16.07 11.94 2.12
CA GLY A 164 -15.48 12.97 1.27
C GLY A 164 -13.98 13.17 1.54
N PHE A 165 -13.58 13.22 2.81
CA PHE A 165 -12.19 13.34 3.22
C PHE A 165 -11.36 12.14 2.76
N TYR A 166 -11.79 10.92 3.10
CA TYR A 166 -11.03 9.71 2.79
C TYR A 166 -10.97 9.44 1.29
N ARG A 167 -12.07 9.67 0.56
CA ARG A 167 -12.11 9.55 -0.89
C ARG A 167 -11.15 10.53 -1.55
N ARG A 168 -11.13 11.79 -1.12
CA ARG A 168 -10.23 12.81 -1.67
C ARG A 168 -8.76 12.43 -1.45
N ARG A 169 -8.39 12.10 -0.20
CA ARG A 169 -7.03 11.63 0.14
C ARG A 169 -6.62 10.40 -0.65
N HIS A 170 -7.54 9.45 -0.84
CA HIS A 170 -7.27 8.25 -1.59
C HIS A 170 -7.04 8.52 -3.08
N LEU A 171 -7.86 9.37 -3.69
CA LEU A 171 -7.73 9.77 -5.09
C LEU A 171 -6.45 10.57 -5.36
N GLU A 172 -6.11 11.52 -4.49
CA GLU A 172 -4.86 12.30 -4.58
C GLU A 172 -3.64 11.38 -4.57
N ASN A 173 -3.64 10.37 -3.71
CA ASN A 173 -2.54 9.42 -3.62
C ASN A 173 -2.49 8.43 -4.80
N ASN A 174 -3.62 8.17 -5.46
CA ASN A 174 -3.79 7.18 -6.54
C ASN A 174 -4.10 7.80 -7.91
N THR A 175 -3.62 9.02 -8.17
CA THR A 175 -3.91 9.84 -9.37
C THR A 175 -3.55 9.22 -10.74
N LEU A 176 -2.86 8.07 -10.79
CA LEU A 176 -2.55 7.37 -12.04
C LEU A 176 -3.77 6.72 -12.73
N GLY A 177 -4.95 6.68 -12.11
CA GLY A 177 -6.17 6.11 -12.70
C GLY A 177 -7.08 7.06 -13.49
N MET A 178 -6.92 8.37 -13.35
CA MET A 178 -7.84 9.36 -13.95
C MET A 178 -7.47 9.82 -15.39
N GLY A 179 -6.33 9.37 -15.93
CA GLY A 179 -5.92 9.70 -17.29
C GLY A 179 -6.63 8.88 -18.39
N VAL A 180 -7.22 7.73 -18.06
CA VAL A 180 -7.74 6.77 -19.07
C VAL A 180 -9.26 6.87 -19.26
N LEU A 181 -10.00 7.43 -18.31
CA LEU A 181 -11.47 7.49 -18.38
C LEU A 181 -12.02 8.80 -18.99
N ARG A 182 -11.17 9.76 -19.35
CA ARG A 182 -11.60 11.02 -19.99
C ARG A 182 -11.66 10.98 -21.53
N GLY A 183 -11.35 9.82 -22.14
CA GLY A 183 -11.22 9.68 -23.60
C GLY A 183 -12.28 8.84 -24.32
N ARG A 184 -13.28 8.28 -23.63
CA ARG A 184 -14.30 7.40 -24.26
C ARG A 184 -15.74 7.87 -24.05
N ASP A 185 -16.00 9.14 -24.24
CA ASP A 185 -17.39 9.63 -24.30
C ASP A 185 -17.57 10.80 -25.26
N ARG A 186 -16.92 10.72 -26.42
CA ARG A 186 -17.26 11.51 -27.61
C ARG A 186 -16.97 10.70 -28.87
N ARG A 187 -17.95 9.89 -29.28
CA ARG A 187 -18.38 9.69 -30.68
C ARG A 187 -19.55 8.72 -30.72
#